data_AF-A0A6P2AXI6-F1
#
_entry.id   AF-A0A6P2AXI6-F1
#
_cell.length_a   1.000
_cell.length_b   1.000
_cell.length_c   1.000
_cell.angle_alpha   90.00
_cell.angle_beta   90.00
_cell.angle_gamma   90.00
#
_symmetry.space_group_name_H-M   'P 1'
#
loop_
_entity.id
_entity.type
_entity.pdbx_description
1 polymer ?
#
loop_
_entity_poly.entity_id
_entity_poly.type
_entity_poly.pdbx_seq_one_letter_code
_entity_poly.pdbx_strand_id
1 'polypeptide(L)'
;MTTTSETTTPPWRFAVTLLAQFALIVGVPAQAMITYFAGEPVILQTAPVDPYDLLRGYSQTLNYEISQVPTLESLPGWAEIQAELDTEGRDPSRPLLIYVVLGSPEAEANPGIPTPWEPVAVALNRPRNLAIDEVALAGQLYYGQVIYGLERYYMPEDQKDGINDHIADINRRFPTNPPMVVEVRVRGNHAVPATLWVGDRAYRF
;
A
#
# COMPACT_ATOMS: atom_id res chain seq x y z
N MET A 1 31.03 -51.45 33.63
CA MET A 1 30.71 -50.03 33.86
C MET A 1 30.97 -49.29 32.55
N THR A 2 29.93 -48.90 31.83
CA THR A 2 30.03 -48.11 30.60
C THR A 2 29.80 -46.65 30.95
N THR A 3 30.84 -45.83 30.84
CA THR A 3 30.77 -44.37 30.99
C THR A 3 30.12 -43.78 29.73
N THR A 4 28.90 -43.28 29.86
CA THR A 4 28.22 -42.50 28.83
C THR A 4 28.88 -41.12 28.77
N SER A 5 29.63 -40.85 27.70
CA SER A 5 30.15 -39.52 27.41
C SER A 5 29.00 -38.64 26.92
N GLU A 6 28.55 -37.68 27.73
CA GLU A 6 27.62 -36.64 27.31
C GLU A 6 28.31 -35.71 26.32
N THR A 7 27.94 -35.82 25.04
CA THR A 7 28.45 -34.93 23.99
C THR A 7 27.84 -33.54 24.16
N THR A 8 28.56 -32.62 24.80
CA THR A 8 28.13 -31.24 24.99
C THR A 8 28.29 -30.46 23.67
N THR A 9 27.21 -29.90 23.16
CA THR A 9 27.24 -29.09 21.94
C THR A 9 28.04 -27.80 22.17
N PRO A 10 28.96 -27.42 21.24
CA PRO A 10 29.73 -26.18 21.39
C PRO A 10 28.80 -24.96 21.43
N PRO A 11 28.98 -24.02 22.37
CA PRO A 11 28.06 -22.88 22.55
C PRO A 11 28.00 -21.95 21.33
N TRP A 12 29.07 -21.88 20.53
CA TRP A 12 29.10 -21.08 19.32
C TRP A 12 28.14 -21.60 18.24
N ARG A 13 27.92 -22.93 18.16
CA ARG A 13 26.98 -23.50 17.18
C ARG A 13 25.56 -23.09 17.51
N PHE A 14 25.21 -23.15 18.79
CA PHE A 14 23.93 -22.65 19.29
C PHE A 14 23.77 -21.15 18.99
N ALA A 15 24.79 -20.34 19.29
CA ALA A 15 24.74 -18.89 19.01
C ALA A 15 24.57 -18.58 17.52
N VAL A 16 25.28 -19.28 16.64
CA VAL A 16 25.16 -19.10 15.18
C VAL A 16 23.77 -19.49 14.69
N THR A 17 23.23 -20.63 15.14
CA THR A 17 21.88 -21.05 14.76
C THR A 17 20.82 -20.07 15.27
N LEU A 18 20.97 -19.57 16.51
CA LEU A 18 20.06 -18.59 17.08
C LEU A 18 20.11 -17.24 16.33
N LEU A 19 21.32 -16.76 15.99
CA LEU A 19 21.48 -15.54 15.20
C LEU A 19 20.92 -15.70 13.79
N ALA A 20 21.14 -16.84 13.14
CA ALA A 20 20.55 -17.12 11.83
C ALA A 20 19.02 -17.16 11.90
N GLN A 21 18.45 -17.80 12.91
CA GLN A 21 17.00 -17.82 13.14
C GLN A 21 16.45 -16.41 13.38
N PHE A 22 17.13 -15.62 14.23
CA PHE A 22 16.74 -14.24 14.49
C PHE A 22 16.82 -13.37 13.23
N ALA A 23 17.89 -13.50 12.45
CA ALA A 23 18.07 -12.77 11.19
C ALA A 23 16.98 -13.12 10.17
N LEU A 24 16.52 -14.38 10.12
CA LEU A 24 15.39 -14.77 9.28
C LEU A 24 14.08 -14.16 9.76
N ILE A 25 13.82 -14.19 11.07
CA ILE A 25 12.59 -13.63 11.67
C ILE A 25 12.52 -12.11 11.43
N VAL A 26 13.62 -11.38 11.65
CA VAL A 26 13.66 -9.91 11.49
C VAL A 26 13.81 -9.51 10.03
N GLY A 27 14.50 -10.31 9.21
CA GLY A 27 14.78 -9.99 7.81
C GLY A 27 13.53 -9.84 6.95
N VAL A 28 12.48 -10.63 7.23
CA VAL A 28 11.21 -10.58 6.50
C VAL A 28 10.49 -9.24 6.66
N PRO A 29 10.18 -8.74 7.88
CA PRO A 29 9.52 -7.44 8.06
C PRO A 29 10.45 -6.23 7.96
N ALA A 30 11.78 -6.40 7.93
CA ALA A 30 12.73 -5.29 8.01
C ALA A 30 12.48 -4.18 6.97
N GLN A 31 12.22 -4.53 5.71
CA GLN A 31 11.97 -3.54 4.66
C GLN A 31 10.69 -2.73 4.91
N ALA A 32 9.63 -3.39 5.38
CA ALA A 32 8.37 -2.74 5.73
C ALA A 32 8.56 -1.80 6.92
N MET A 33 9.28 -2.23 7.97
CA MET A 33 9.60 -1.38 9.11
C MET A 33 10.42 -0.15 8.72
N ILE A 34 11.47 -0.32 7.90
CA ILE A 34 12.28 0.81 7.43
C ILE A 34 11.43 1.78 6.61
N THR A 35 10.54 1.27 5.75
CA THR A 35 9.64 2.12 4.96
C THR A 35 8.64 2.86 5.85
N TYR A 36 8.08 2.20 6.87
CA TYR A 36 7.16 2.83 7.82
C TYR A 36 7.81 4.01 8.57
N PHE A 37 9.05 3.85 9.04
CA PHE A 37 9.74 4.89 9.81
C PHE A 37 10.44 5.97 8.98
N ALA A 38 10.96 5.62 7.80
CA ALA A 38 11.78 6.51 6.97
C ALA A 38 11.17 6.82 5.60
N GLY A 39 9.90 6.49 5.40
CA GLY A 39 9.14 6.78 4.18
C GLY A 39 8.41 8.11 4.23
N GLU A 40 8.23 8.70 3.05
CA GLU A 40 7.48 9.94 2.87
C GLU A 40 5.99 9.66 3.08
N PRO A 41 5.28 10.46 3.92
CA PRO A 41 3.84 10.32 4.09
C PRO A 41 3.11 10.83 2.85
N VAL A 42 2.27 9.98 2.28
CA VAL A 42 1.41 10.27 1.12
C VAL A 42 -0.01 9.92 1.48
N ILE A 43 -0.96 10.79 1.13
CA ILE A 43 -2.39 10.56 1.40
C ILE A 43 -3.06 10.09 0.11
N LEU A 44 -3.69 8.92 0.14
CA LEU A 44 -4.40 8.35 -1.00
C LEU A 44 -5.91 8.42 -0.81
N GLN A 45 -6.62 8.91 -1.81
CA GLN A 45 -8.09 8.87 -1.86
C GLN A 45 -8.57 7.44 -2.12
N THR A 46 -9.50 6.97 -1.29
CA THR A 46 -10.17 5.68 -1.54
C THR A 46 -11.25 5.84 -2.61
N ALA A 47 -11.43 4.80 -3.41
CA ALA A 47 -12.52 4.68 -4.36
C ALA A 47 -13.69 3.92 -3.71
N PRO A 48 -14.94 4.21 -4.11
CA PRO A 48 -16.09 3.43 -3.66
C PRO A 48 -15.90 1.95 -3.98
N VAL A 49 -16.00 1.11 -2.95
CA VAL A 49 -16.04 -0.35 -3.08
C VAL A 49 -17.49 -0.78 -2.81
N ASP A 50 -17.94 -1.85 -3.47
CA ASP A 50 -19.28 -2.41 -3.23
C ASP A 50 -19.50 -2.61 -1.71
N PRO A 51 -20.58 -2.05 -1.12
CA PRO A 51 -20.87 -2.14 0.32
C PRO A 51 -20.85 -3.56 0.87
N TYR A 52 -21.10 -4.57 0.04
CA TYR A 52 -21.12 -5.97 0.44
C TYR A 52 -19.75 -6.68 0.30
N ASP A 53 -18.80 -6.12 -0.46
CA ASP A 53 -17.47 -6.73 -0.66
C ASP A 53 -16.44 -6.36 0.41
N LEU A 54 -16.69 -5.31 1.19
CA LEU A 54 -15.81 -4.89 2.30
C LEU A 54 -15.74 -5.93 3.44
N LEU A 55 -16.66 -6.88 3.52
CA LEU A 55 -16.88 -7.72 4.71
C LEU A 55 -16.21 -9.12 4.67
N ARG A 56 -15.00 -9.25 4.11
CA ARG A 56 -14.32 -10.55 4.01
C ARG A 56 -13.38 -10.82 5.20
N GLY A 57 -13.95 -11.25 6.33
CA GLY A 57 -13.20 -11.87 7.44
C GLY A 57 -12.43 -10.88 8.34
N TYR A 58 -11.11 -11.05 8.47
CA TYR A 58 -10.23 -10.25 9.35
C TYR A 58 -9.57 -9.05 8.64
N SER A 59 -9.95 -8.79 7.39
CA SER A 59 -9.36 -7.70 6.60
C SER A 59 -10.40 -7.03 5.70
N GLN A 60 -10.27 -5.72 5.53
CA GLN A 60 -10.99 -4.96 4.51
C GLN A 60 -10.13 -4.81 3.26
N THR A 61 -10.78 -4.85 2.09
CA THR A 61 -10.14 -4.56 0.81
C THR A 61 -10.57 -3.17 0.36
N LEU A 62 -9.62 -2.25 0.30
CA LEU A 62 -9.81 -0.88 -0.15
C LEU A 62 -9.37 -0.75 -1.60
N ASN A 63 -10.13 -0.01 -2.38
CA ASN A 63 -9.70 0.45 -3.70
C ASN A 63 -9.28 1.91 -3.59
N TYR A 64 -8.41 2.34 -4.49
CA TYR A 64 -7.93 3.72 -4.58
C TYR A 64 -8.41 4.38 -5.87
N GLU A 65 -8.61 5.69 -5.85
CA GLU A 65 -8.96 6.42 -7.07
C GLU A 65 -7.85 6.31 -8.12
N ILE A 66 -6.60 6.35 -7.67
CA ILE A 66 -5.42 6.16 -8.53
C ILE A 66 -5.28 4.74 -9.09
N SER A 67 -6.02 3.75 -8.58
CA SER A 67 -6.03 2.39 -9.15
C SER A 67 -6.83 2.30 -10.45
N GLN A 68 -7.70 3.28 -10.73
CA GLN A 68 -8.61 3.24 -11.86
C GLN A 68 -7.91 3.72 -13.12
N VAL A 69 -7.91 2.86 -14.15
CA VAL A 69 -7.32 3.18 -15.46
C VAL A 69 -7.87 4.48 -16.08
N PRO A 70 -9.18 4.79 -16.04
CA PRO A 70 -9.69 6.07 -16.55
C PRO A 70 -9.03 7.30 -15.93
N THR A 71 -8.70 7.26 -14.63
CA THR A 71 -7.97 8.33 -13.95
C THR A 71 -6.55 8.48 -14.53
N LEU A 72 -5.88 7.35 -14.77
CA LEU A 72 -4.50 7.31 -15.24
C LEU A 72 -4.34 7.58 -16.74
N GLU A 73 -5.34 7.25 -17.55
CA GLU A 73 -5.36 7.47 -19.00
C GLU A 73 -5.22 8.94 -19.40
N SER A 74 -5.73 9.83 -18.55
CA SER A 74 -5.64 11.28 -18.76
C SER A 74 -4.26 11.87 -18.42
N LEU A 75 -3.38 11.09 -17.79
CA LEU A 75 -2.12 11.59 -17.26
C LEU A 75 -0.97 11.54 -18.28
N PRO A 76 -0.01 12.47 -18.19
CA PRO A 76 1.23 12.39 -18.94
C PRO A 76 1.95 11.05 -18.72
N GLY A 77 2.48 10.48 -19.81
CA GLY A 77 3.20 9.21 -19.81
C GLY A 77 2.34 7.96 -20.01
N TRP A 78 1.00 8.08 -19.98
CA TRP A 78 0.12 6.94 -20.24
C TRP A 78 0.32 6.32 -21.63
N ALA A 79 0.62 7.14 -22.64
CA ALA A 79 0.85 6.66 -24.01
C ALA A 79 2.00 5.65 -24.11
N GLU A 80 3.05 5.79 -23.30
CA GLU A 80 4.16 4.83 -23.24
C GLU A 80 3.72 3.52 -22.59
N ILE A 81 2.91 3.59 -21.54
CA ILE A 81 2.32 2.42 -20.89
C ILE A 81 1.43 1.68 -21.87
N GLN A 82 0.55 2.39 -22.60
CA GLN A 82 -0.32 1.80 -23.61
C GLN A 82 0.48 1.11 -24.72
N ALA A 83 1.56 1.74 -25.21
CA ALA A 83 2.43 1.12 -26.21
C ALA A 83 3.10 -0.18 -25.70
N GLU A 84 3.52 -0.21 -24.43
CA GLU A 84 4.05 -1.43 -23.80
C GLU A 84 2.94 -2.49 -23.62
N LEU A 85 1.72 -2.08 -23.29
CA LEU A 85 0.58 -2.98 -23.17
C LEU A 85 0.22 -3.65 -24.50
N ASP A 86 0.27 -2.88 -25.60
CA ASP A 86 -0.08 -3.28 -26.97
C ASP A 86 1.07 -3.99 -27.72
N THR A 87 2.23 -4.15 -27.07
CA THR A 87 3.39 -4.79 -27.68
C THR A 87 3.07 -6.23 -28.11
N GLU A 88 3.31 -6.54 -29.39
CA GLU A 88 3.05 -7.86 -29.95
C GLU A 88 3.79 -8.96 -29.18
N GLY A 89 3.06 -10.02 -28.79
CA GLY A 89 3.61 -11.16 -28.05
C GLY A 89 3.72 -10.96 -26.53
N ARG A 90 3.30 -9.81 -26.00
CA ARG A 90 3.16 -9.63 -24.54
C ARG A 90 2.05 -10.53 -24.00
N ASP A 91 2.34 -11.21 -22.90
CA ASP A 91 1.36 -12.01 -22.17
C ASP A 91 0.41 -11.08 -21.39
N PRO A 92 -0.90 -11.02 -21.71
CA PRO A 92 -1.84 -10.16 -21.00
C PRO A 92 -2.04 -10.57 -19.54
N SER A 93 -1.65 -11.78 -19.16
CA SER A 93 -1.69 -12.25 -17.77
C SER A 93 -0.47 -11.82 -16.94
N ARG A 94 0.55 -11.21 -17.56
CA ARG A 94 1.68 -10.65 -16.82
C ARG A 94 1.38 -9.22 -16.35
N PRO A 95 1.46 -8.95 -15.03
CA PRO A 95 1.31 -7.59 -14.53
C PRO A 95 2.44 -6.70 -15.07
N LEU A 96 2.10 -5.45 -15.41
CA LEU A 96 3.08 -4.44 -15.79
C LEU A 96 3.42 -3.59 -14.58
N LEU A 97 4.71 -3.52 -14.22
CA LEU A 97 5.15 -2.58 -13.19
C LEU A 97 5.10 -1.16 -13.78
N ILE A 98 4.37 -0.28 -13.12
CA ILE A 98 4.28 1.14 -13.44
C ILE A 98 4.53 1.97 -12.18
N TYR A 99 4.80 3.25 -12.37
CA TYR A 99 4.97 4.23 -11.31
C TYR A 99 3.94 5.33 -11.51
N VAL A 100 3.18 5.63 -10.48
CA VAL A 100 2.28 6.78 -10.43
C VAL A 100 2.97 7.87 -9.63
N VAL A 101 3.19 9.02 -10.25
CA VAL A 101 3.73 10.20 -9.58
C VAL A 101 2.57 10.96 -8.96
N LEU A 102 2.69 11.24 -7.67
CA LEU A 102 1.70 11.93 -6.86
C LEU A 102 2.29 13.27 -6.44
N GLY A 103 1.53 14.35 -6.60
CA GLY A 103 1.87 15.68 -6.12
C GLY A 103 1.17 16.01 -4.81
N SER A 104 1.89 16.67 -3.90
CA SER A 104 1.31 17.15 -2.64
C SER A 104 0.23 18.20 -2.92
N PRO A 105 -0.90 18.18 -2.19
CA PRO A 105 -1.87 19.26 -2.29
C PRO A 105 -1.26 20.58 -1.80
N GLU A 106 -1.57 21.69 -2.47
CA GLU A 106 -1.06 23.02 -2.12
C GLU A 106 -1.63 23.55 -0.79
N ALA A 107 -2.84 23.11 -0.41
CA ALA A 107 -3.52 23.55 0.81
C ALA A 107 -4.38 22.44 1.41
N GLU A 108 -4.46 22.41 2.75
CA GLU A 108 -5.40 21.54 3.45
C GLU A 108 -6.83 22.03 3.22
N ALA A 109 -7.65 21.19 2.59
CA ALA A 109 -9.03 21.54 2.23
C ALA A 109 -9.96 21.56 3.45
N ASN A 110 -9.74 20.69 4.46
CA ASN A 110 -10.59 20.56 5.64
C ASN A 110 -9.78 20.28 6.91
N PRO A 111 -9.95 21.07 7.99
CA PRO A 111 -9.33 20.76 9.28
C PRO A 111 -9.97 19.49 9.87
N GLY A 112 -9.23 18.39 9.85
CA GLY A 112 -9.61 17.10 10.44
C GLY A 112 -9.54 15.89 9.51
N ILE A 113 -9.50 16.09 8.19
CA ILE A 113 -9.28 15.01 7.20
C ILE A 113 -8.10 15.42 6.31
N PRO A 114 -7.02 14.63 6.25
CA PRO A 114 -5.90 14.93 5.37
C PRO A 114 -6.34 15.04 3.91
N THR A 115 -5.81 16.03 3.20
CA THR A 115 -6.14 16.22 1.79
C THR A 115 -5.38 15.17 0.96
N PRO A 116 -6.06 14.44 0.07
CA PRO A 116 -5.42 13.43 -0.76
C PRO A 116 -4.44 14.08 -1.74
N TRP A 117 -3.39 13.34 -2.06
CA TRP A 117 -2.44 13.70 -3.11
C TRP A 117 -3.05 13.36 -4.47
N GLU A 118 -2.78 14.21 -5.45
CA GLU A 118 -3.32 14.05 -6.81
C GLU A 118 -2.28 13.39 -7.72
N PRO A 119 -2.70 12.50 -8.63
CA PRO A 119 -1.79 11.91 -9.58
C PRO A 119 -1.43 12.93 -10.68
N VAL A 120 -0.13 13.14 -10.90
CA VAL A 120 0.38 14.14 -11.85
C VAL A 120 0.96 13.53 -13.11
N ALA A 121 1.47 12.30 -13.03
CA ALA A 121 2.05 11.58 -14.16
C ALA A 121 2.10 10.08 -13.90
N VAL A 122 2.30 9.31 -14.96
CA VAL A 122 2.58 7.87 -14.90
C VAL A 122 3.82 7.52 -15.72
N ALA A 123 4.56 6.49 -15.32
CA ALA A 123 5.77 6.08 -16.01
C ALA A 123 6.02 4.58 -15.92
N LEU A 124 6.65 4.00 -16.95
CA LEU A 124 7.11 2.61 -16.96
C LEU A 124 8.33 2.39 -16.05
N ASN A 125 9.19 3.41 -15.96
CA ASN A 125 10.39 3.39 -15.15
C ASN A 125 10.27 4.40 -14.03
N ARG A 126 10.92 4.13 -12.90
CA ARG A 126 10.91 5.05 -11.77
C ARG A 126 11.53 6.39 -12.18
N PRO A 127 10.79 7.51 -12.06
CA PRO A 127 11.33 8.83 -12.35
C PRO A 127 12.55 9.11 -11.47
N ARG A 128 13.62 9.63 -12.08
CA ARG A 128 14.86 9.99 -11.37
C ARG A 128 14.84 11.41 -10.81
N ASN A 129 14.08 12.28 -11.47
CA ASN A 129 13.95 13.69 -11.11
C ASN A 129 12.48 13.92 -10.73
N LEU A 130 12.19 13.80 -9.44
CA LEU A 130 10.91 14.18 -8.86
C LEU A 130 11.06 15.58 -8.27
N ALA A 131 9.99 16.37 -8.31
CA ALA A 131 9.95 17.61 -7.54
C ALA A 131 9.99 17.31 -6.03
N ILE A 132 10.21 18.34 -5.22
CA ILE A 132 10.36 18.17 -3.75
C ILE A 132 9.05 17.73 -3.08
N ASP A 133 7.93 18.05 -3.72
CA ASP A 133 6.55 17.81 -3.35
C ASP A 133 5.92 16.67 -4.17
N GLU A 134 6.75 15.86 -4.83
CA GLU A 134 6.30 14.72 -5.62
C GLU A 134 6.86 13.40 -5.08
N VAL A 135 6.04 12.35 -5.14
CA VAL A 135 6.41 10.99 -4.78
C VAL A 135 5.99 10.02 -5.87
N ALA A 136 6.90 9.13 -6.26
CA ALA A 136 6.58 8.02 -7.16
C ALA A 136 6.15 6.78 -6.35
N LEU A 137 4.91 6.35 -6.55
CA LEU A 137 4.33 5.13 -5.99
C LEU A 137 4.40 4.01 -7.04
N ALA A 138 5.01 2.88 -6.67
CA ALA A 138 5.09 1.71 -7.54
C ALA A 138 3.79 0.90 -7.48
N GLY A 139 3.25 0.50 -8.64
CA GLY A 139 2.04 -0.30 -8.76
C GLY A 139 2.12 -1.30 -9.90
N GLN A 140 1.27 -2.32 -9.85
CA GLN A 140 1.17 -3.37 -10.85
C GLN A 140 -0.14 -3.21 -11.62
N LEU A 141 -0.05 -2.83 -12.89
CA LEU A 141 -1.20 -2.77 -13.79
C LEU A 141 -1.55 -4.19 -14.25
N TYR A 142 -2.75 -4.63 -13.86
CA TYR A 142 -3.25 -5.97 -14.11
C TYR A 142 -4.77 -5.94 -14.34
N TYR A 143 -5.25 -6.56 -15.43
CA TYR A 143 -6.66 -6.58 -15.82
C TYR A 143 -7.39 -5.22 -15.71
N GLY A 144 -6.74 -4.13 -16.14
CA GLY A 144 -7.36 -2.81 -16.16
C GLY A 144 -7.47 -2.11 -14.81
N GLN A 145 -6.69 -2.55 -13.81
CA GLN A 145 -6.56 -1.89 -12.51
C GLN A 145 -5.11 -1.90 -12.05
N VAL A 146 -4.73 -0.90 -11.26
CA VAL A 146 -3.39 -0.83 -10.66
C VAL A 146 -3.44 -1.26 -9.21
N ILE A 147 -2.64 -2.27 -8.87
CA ILE A 147 -2.53 -2.83 -7.53
C ILE A 147 -1.21 -2.36 -6.92
N TYR A 148 -1.27 -1.69 -5.77
CA TYR A 148 -0.13 -1.12 -5.05
C TYR A 148 0.37 -2.00 -3.91
N GLY A 149 -0.37 -3.06 -3.55
CA GLY A 149 -0.08 -3.85 -2.37
C GLY A 149 -0.51 -3.16 -1.07
N LEU A 150 -1.39 -2.15 -1.19
CA LEU A 150 -1.93 -1.33 -0.12
C LEU A 150 -3.42 -1.60 0.11
N GLU A 151 -4.04 -2.46 -0.69
CA GLU A 151 -5.49 -2.67 -0.74
C GLU A 151 -5.98 -3.43 0.50
N ARG A 152 -5.15 -4.27 1.12
CA ARG A 152 -5.55 -5.09 2.26
C ARG A 152 -5.28 -4.37 3.59
N TYR A 153 -6.36 -4.08 4.31
CA TYR A 153 -6.33 -3.52 5.64
C TYR A 153 -6.69 -4.56 6.71
N TYR A 154 -5.79 -4.81 7.66
CA TYR A 154 -6.06 -5.66 8.82
C TYR A 154 -6.48 -4.80 10.02
N MET A 155 -7.66 -5.08 10.56
CA MET A 155 -8.21 -4.35 11.71
C MET A 155 -8.05 -5.15 13.00
N PRO A 156 -7.90 -4.49 14.16
CA PRO A 156 -8.04 -5.12 15.46
C PRO A 156 -9.44 -5.74 15.61
N GLU A 157 -9.51 -7.01 16.03
CA GLU A 157 -10.78 -7.76 16.11
C GLU A 157 -11.78 -7.12 17.09
N ASP A 158 -11.28 -6.47 18.14
CA ASP A 158 -12.08 -5.79 19.15
C ASP A 158 -12.74 -4.49 18.65
N GLN A 159 -12.21 -3.90 17.58
CA GLN A 159 -12.71 -2.64 16.98
C GLN A 159 -13.43 -2.85 15.65
N LYS A 160 -13.37 -4.07 15.11
CA LYS A 160 -13.84 -4.42 13.76
C LYS A 160 -15.29 -4.04 13.50
N ASP A 161 -16.22 -4.42 14.38
CA ASP A 161 -17.65 -4.14 14.18
C ASP A 161 -17.91 -2.63 14.16
N GLY A 162 -17.27 -1.88 15.07
CA GLY A 162 -17.40 -0.42 15.12
C GLY A 162 -16.81 0.29 13.89
N ILE A 163 -15.69 -0.20 13.37
CA ILE A 163 -15.10 0.34 12.13
C ILE A 163 -15.99 0.01 10.92
N ASN A 164 -16.49 -1.21 10.83
CA ASN A 164 -17.37 -1.66 9.76
C ASN A 164 -18.67 -0.85 9.73
N ASP A 165 -19.30 -0.65 10.88
CA ASP A 165 -20.52 0.15 11.00
C ASP A 165 -20.26 1.61 10.59
N HIS A 166 -19.12 2.17 10.97
CA HIS A 166 -18.76 3.54 10.60
C HIS A 166 -18.55 3.68 9.09
N ILE A 167 -17.81 2.75 8.47
CA ILE A 167 -17.58 2.75 7.02
C ILE A 167 -18.91 2.55 6.27
N ALA A 168 -19.77 1.65 6.74
CA ALA A 168 -21.09 1.44 6.14
C ALA A 168 -21.97 2.70 6.21
N ASP A 169 -21.96 3.43 7.33
CA ASP A 169 -22.67 4.70 7.47
C ASP A 169 -22.10 5.78 6.53
N ILE A 170 -20.77 5.93 6.46
CA ILE A 170 -20.11 6.87 5.56
C ILE A 170 -20.44 6.57 4.09
N ASN A 171 -20.35 5.31 3.65
CA ASN A 171 -20.66 4.92 2.28
C ASN A 171 -22.14 5.13 1.94
N ARG A 172 -23.06 4.96 2.90
CA ARG A 172 -24.49 5.27 2.69
C ARG A 172 -24.73 6.77 2.52
N ARG A 173 -24.01 7.62 3.26
CA ARG A 173 -24.13 9.08 3.18
C ARG A 173 -23.43 9.67 1.96
N PHE A 174 -22.31 9.08 1.57
CA PHE A 174 -21.42 9.56 0.51
C PHE A 174 -21.12 8.43 -0.50
N PRO A 175 -22.13 8.01 -1.30
CA PRO A 175 -22.01 6.83 -2.15
C PRO A 175 -21.01 6.96 -3.30
N THR A 176 -20.67 8.19 -3.70
CA THR A 176 -19.83 8.46 -4.87
C THR A 176 -18.42 8.90 -4.51
N ASN A 177 -18.28 9.65 -3.41
CA ASN A 177 -16.99 10.13 -2.94
C ASN A 177 -16.96 10.09 -1.41
N PRO A 178 -16.76 8.90 -0.81
CA PRO A 178 -16.67 8.79 0.62
C PRO A 178 -15.45 9.58 1.12
N PRO A 179 -15.59 10.38 2.20
CA PRO A 179 -14.46 11.07 2.85
C PRO A 179 -13.57 10.04 3.58
N MET A 180 -12.91 9.21 2.79
CA MET A 180 -12.08 8.10 3.24
C MET A 180 -10.73 8.19 2.52
N VAL A 181 -9.68 8.42 3.30
CA VAL A 181 -8.31 8.55 2.80
C VAL A 181 -7.37 7.66 3.59
N VAL A 182 -6.30 7.19 2.95
CA VAL A 182 -5.28 6.36 3.59
C VAL A 182 -3.95 7.09 3.56
N GLU A 183 -3.36 7.31 4.73
CA GLU A 183 -1.96 7.70 4.84
C GLU A 183 -1.08 6.47 4.62
N VAL A 184 -0.12 6.63 3.72
CA VAL A 184 0.82 5.60 3.29
C VAL A 184 2.24 6.15 3.43
N ARG A 185 3.17 5.31 3.87
CA ARG A 185 4.59 5.62 3.90
C ARG A 185 5.25 5.04 2.67
N VAL A 186 5.85 5.89 1.83
CA VAL A 186 6.47 5.49 0.57
C VAL A 186 7.98 5.64 0.63
N ARG A 187 8.71 4.57 0.31
CA ARG A 187 10.16 4.59 0.22
C ARG A 187 10.64 3.61 -0.84
N GLY A 188 11.29 4.15 -1.85
CA GLY A 188 11.82 3.30 -2.90
C GLY A 188 10.69 2.79 -3.80
N ASN A 189 10.61 1.47 -3.92
CA ASN A 189 9.49 0.77 -4.57
C ASN A 189 8.53 0.16 -3.53
N HIS A 190 8.72 0.47 -2.26
CA HIS A 190 7.91 -0.06 -1.17
C HIS A 190 6.98 1.03 -0.65
N ALA A 191 5.77 0.62 -0.33
CA ALA A 191 4.78 1.45 0.32
C ALA A 191 4.11 0.64 1.42
N VAL A 192 3.76 1.29 2.53
CA VAL A 192 3.14 0.63 3.69
C VAL A 192 2.00 1.51 4.19
N PRO A 193 0.78 0.98 4.39
CA PRO A 193 -0.29 1.78 4.95
C PRO A 193 0.00 2.10 6.43
N ALA A 194 -0.36 3.30 6.87
CA ALA A 194 -0.04 3.81 8.20
C ALA A 194 -1.26 4.29 9.00
N THR A 195 -2.21 4.97 8.35
CA THR A 195 -3.46 5.42 8.99
C THR A 195 -4.61 5.45 7.98
N LEU A 196 -5.76 4.87 8.32
CA LEU A 196 -7.00 4.95 7.57
C LEU A 196 -7.88 6.00 8.22
N TRP A 197 -8.24 7.03 7.46
CA TRP A 197 -9.19 8.05 7.87
C TRP A 197 -10.56 7.69 7.30
N VAL A 198 -11.56 7.63 8.16
CA VAL A 198 -12.97 7.40 7.80
C VAL A 198 -13.77 8.54 8.39
N GLY A 199 -14.18 9.49 7.55
CA GLY A 199 -14.75 10.75 8.05
C GLY A 199 -13.75 11.45 8.96
N ASP A 200 -14.18 11.78 10.18
CA ASP A 200 -13.40 12.48 11.20
C ASP A 200 -12.54 11.55 12.09
N ARG A 201 -12.54 10.23 11.85
CA ARG A 201 -11.82 9.25 12.67
C ARG A 201 -10.61 8.68 11.96
N ALA A 202 -9.51 8.59 12.71
CA ALA A 202 -8.26 7.95 12.28
C ALA A 202 -8.09 6.57 12.93
N TYR A 203 -7.83 5.55 12.12
CA TYR A 203 -7.51 4.19 12.55
C TYR A 203 -6.07 3.86 12.13
N ARG A 204 -5.20 3.57 13.11
CA ARG A 204 -3.79 3.28 12.88
C ARG A 204 -3.55 1.77 12.70
N PHE A 205 -2.44 1.47 12.02
CA PHE A 205 -1.97 0.13 11.69
C PHE A 205 -0.85 -0.30 12.65
#